data_AF-A0A8C0HPA9-F1
#
_entry.id   AF-A0A8C0HPA9-F1
#
_cell.length_a   1.000
_cell.length_b   1.000
_cell.length_c   1.000
_cell.angle_alpha   90.00
_cell.angle_beta   90.00
_cell.angle_gamma   90.00
#
_symmetry.space_group_name_H-M   'P 1'
#
loop_
_entity.id
_entity.type
_entity.pdbx_description
1 polymer ?
#
loop_
_entity_poly.entity_id
_entity_poly.type
_entity_poly.pdbx_seq_one_letter_code
_entity_poly.pdbx_strand_id
1 'polypeptide(L)'
;MDPLIGKAAGMIGLSHERLFQLLPSELTLWVDPFEVSYRIGEDGSICVLYESPQPGGKATKPLESRTSCKEEWRIGRSSPSKNYNMMTVSS
;
A
#
# COMPACT_ATOMS: atom_id res chain seq x y z
N MET A 1 -17.74 6.05 7.11
CA MET A 1 -16.76 5.27 7.90
C MET A 1 -17.44 4.05 8.45
N ASP A 2 -16.75 2.91 8.44
CA ASP A 2 -17.23 1.70 9.10
C ASP A 2 -17.39 1.94 10.62
N PRO A 3 -18.50 1.51 11.26
CA PRO A 3 -18.77 1.76 12.67
C PRO A 3 -17.81 1.02 13.62
N LEU A 4 -17.28 -0.14 13.25
CA LEU A 4 -16.30 -0.86 14.08
C LEU A 4 -14.96 -0.13 14.09
N ILE A 5 -14.52 0.36 12.92
CA ILE A 5 -13.30 1.18 12.82
C ILE A 5 -13.48 2.49 13.60
N GLY A 6 -14.62 3.17 13.46
CA GLY A 6 -14.91 4.40 14.21
C GLY A 6 -14.88 4.19 15.72
N LYS A 7 -15.49 3.09 16.21
CA LYS A 7 -15.44 2.73 17.63
C LYS A 7 -14.00 2.43 18.09
N ALA A 8 -13.23 1.68 17.31
CA ALA A 8 -11.84 1.36 17.63
C ALA A 8 -10.96 2.62 17.71
N ALA A 9 -11.12 3.55 16.76
CA ALA A 9 -10.45 4.84 16.77
C ALA A 9 -10.81 5.65 18.02
N GLY A 10 -12.10 5.69 18.39
CA GLY A 10 -12.56 6.37 19.59
C GLY A 10 -11.95 5.83 20.89
N MET A 11 -11.75 4.51 20.99
CA MET A 11 -11.11 3.89 22.17
C MET A 11 -9.65 4.33 22.39
N ILE A 12 -8.96 4.74 21.32
CA ILE A 12 -7.58 5.24 21.40
C ILE A 12 -7.51 6.78 21.31
N GLY A 13 -8.65 7.47 21.45
CA GLY A 13 -8.71 8.93 21.45
C GLY A 13 -8.58 9.59 20.07
N LEU A 14 -8.75 8.83 18.98
CA LEU A 14 -8.77 9.41 17.64
C LEU A 14 -10.18 9.90 17.29
N SER A 15 -10.28 11.16 16.86
CA SER A 15 -11.52 11.70 16.31
C SER A 15 -11.80 11.15 14.91
N HIS A 16 -13.07 11.17 14.51
CA HIS A 16 -13.48 10.76 13.16
C HIS A 16 -12.77 11.58 12.09
N GLU A 17 -12.65 12.90 12.26
CA GLU A 17 -11.94 13.79 11.33
C GLU A 17 -10.48 13.38 11.13
N ARG A 18 -9.77 13.05 12.22
CA ARG A 18 -8.39 12.56 12.14
C ARG A 18 -8.33 11.20 11.46
N LEU A 19 -9.28 10.32 11.73
CA LEU A 19 -9.37 9.02 11.07
C LEU A 19 -9.57 9.16 9.54
N PHE A 20 -10.42 10.09 9.10
CA PHE A 20 -10.61 10.41 7.67
C PHE A 20 -9.36 11.00 7.01
N GLN A 21 -8.54 11.75 7.75
CA GLN A 21 -7.27 12.27 7.25
C GLN A 21 -6.16 11.21 7.17
N LEU A 22 -6.26 10.15 7.99
CA LEU A 22 -5.26 9.09 8.08
C LEU A 22 -5.52 7.93 7.14
N LEU A 23 -6.78 7.61 6.86
CA LEU A 23 -7.16 6.53 5.95
C LEU A 23 -7.31 7.05 4.51
N PRO A 24 -6.99 6.24 3.49
CA PRO A 24 -7.30 6.57 2.11
C PRO A 24 -8.79 6.86 1.92
N SER A 25 -9.12 7.88 1.12
CA SER A 25 -10.49 8.11 0.69
C SER A 25 -11.01 6.91 -0.10
N GLU A 26 -12.27 6.53 0.12
CA GLU A 26 -12.94 5.45 -0.61
C GLU A 26 -12.24 4.09 -0.51
N LEU A 27 -11.65 3.80 0.66
CA LEU A 27 -11.10 2.49 0.97
C LEU A 27 -12.23 1.44 1.07
N THR A 28 -12.10 0.37 0.29
CA THR A 28 -12.84 -0.89 0.43
C THR A 28 -11.86 -1.99 0.79
N LEU A 29 -12.18 -2.79 1.82
CA LEU A 29 -11.35 -3.91 2.28
C LEU A 29 -12.22 -5.16 2.39
N TRP A 30 -11.77 -6.26 1.80
CA TRP A 30 -12.41 -7.57 1.89
C TRP A 30 -11.55 -8.50 2.76
N VAL A 31 -12.21 -9.24 3.63
CA VAL A 31 -11.57 -10.21 4.54
C VAL A 31 -12.35 -11.51 4.42
N ASP A 32 -11.88 -12.38 3.55
CA ASP A 32 -12.50 -13.66 3.24
C ASP A 32 -11.61 -14.81 3.75
N PRO A 33 -12.14 -16.04 3.90
CA PRO A 33 -11.29 -17.19 4.13
C PRO A 33 -10.21 -17.30 3.05
N PHE A 34 -8.96 -17.37 3.49
CA PHE A 34 -7.76 -17.52 2.66
C PHE A 34 -7.34 -16.32 1.80
N GLU A 35 -8.10 -15.21 1.77
CA GLU A 35 -7.77 -14.02 0.98
C GLU A 35 -8.11 -12.72 1.74
N VAL A 36 -7.22 -11.74 1.68
CA VAL A 36 -7.49 -10.35 2.08
C VAL A 36 -7.07 -9.45 0.94
N SER A 37 -8.00 -8.64 0.45
CA SER A 37 -7.78 -7.73 -0.68
C SER A 37 -8.42 -6.37 -0.41
N TYR A 38 -7.94 -5.33 -1.08
CA TYR A 38 -8.48 -3.98 -0.92
C TYR A 38 -8.56 -3.24 -2.25
N ARG A 39 -9.35 -2.17 -2.25
CA ARG A 39 -9.48 -1.20 -3.34
C ARG A 39 -9.50 0.21 -2.75
N ILE A 40 -8.89 1.17 -3.45
CA ILE A 40 -8.95 2.60 -3.11
C ILE A 40 -9.57 3.33 -4.30
N GLY A 41 -10.69 4.02 -4.09
CA GLY A 41 -11.46 4.67 -5.15
C GLY A 41 -12.47 3.73 -5.83
N GLU A 42 -13.56 4.29 -6.37
CA GLU A 42 -14.60 3.50 -7.07
C GLU A 42 -14.02 2.70 -8.24
N ASP A 43 -13.18 3.35 -9.06
CA ASP A 43 -12.49 2.76 -10.23
C ASP A 43 -11.08 2.21 -9.88
N GLY A 44 -10.77 2.03 -8.60
CA GLY A 44 -9.47 1.54 -8.16
C GLY A 44 -9.20 0.09 -8.54
N SER A 45 -7.94 -0.24 -8.78
CA SER A 45 -7.50 -1.64 -8.90
C SER A 45 -7.66 -2.40 -7.59
N ILE A 46 -7.94 -3.70 -7.68
CA ILE A 46 -7.94 -4.60 -6.52
C ILE A 46 -6.50 -5.08 -6.29
N CYS A 47 -6.02 -4.91 -5.07
CA CYS A 47 -4.71 -5.36 -4.63
C CYS A 47 -4.86 -6.40 -3.51
N VAL A 48 -4.10 -7.49 -3.62
CA VAL A 48 -4.09 -8.57 -2.62
C VAL A 48 -3.06 -8.25 -1.54
N LEU A 49 -3.50 -8.25 -0.28
CA LEU A 49 -2.62 -8.12 0.89
C LEU A 49 -2.20 -9.48 1.44
N TYR A 50 -3.11 -10.45 1.38
CA TYR A 50 -2.87 -11.81 1.85
C TYR A 50 -3.59 -12.81 0.95
N GLU A 51 -2.90 -13.91 0.66
CA GLU A 51 -3.47 -15.06 -0.03
C GLU A 51 -2.85 -16.33 0.57
N SER A 52 -3.65 -17.37 0.71
CA SER A 52 -3.20 -18.68 1.15
C SER A 52 -3.89 -19.80 0.37
N PRO A 53 -3.27 -21.00 0.30
CA PRO A 53 -3.87 -22.11 -0.41
C PRO A 53 -5.20 -22.53 0.25
N GLN A 54 -6.26 -22.60 -0.56
CA GLN A 54 -7.55 -23.10 -0.09
C GLN A 54 -7.52 -24.64 0.02
N PRO A 55 -8.06 -25.24 1.09
CA PRO A 55 -8.18 -26.70 1.20
C PRO A 55 -9.13 -27.21 0.12
N GLY A 56 -8.57 -27.89 -0.89
CA GLY A 56 -9.30 -28.37 -2.08
C GLY A 56 -9.19 -27.48 -3.32
N GLY A 57 -8.58 -26.29 -3.21
CA GLY A 57 -8.28 -25.42 -4.33
C GLY A 57 -6.98 -25.81 -5.04
N LYS A 58 -6.98 -25.80 -6.37
CA LYS A 58 -5.72 -25.89 -7.13
C LYS A 58 -4.90 -24.65 -6.80
N ALA A 59 -3.68 -24.81 -6.29
CA ALA A 59 -2.75 -23.70 -6.09
C ALA A 59 -2.58 -22.94 -7.41
N THR A 60 -3.26 -21.81 -7.55
CA THR A 60 -2.93 -20.82 -8.56
C THR A 60 -1.53 -20.34 -8.20
N LYS A 61 -0.57 -20.66 -9.08
CA LYS A 61 0.83 -20.25 -8.91
C LYS A 61 0.87 -18.75 -8.62
N PRO A 62 1.86 -18.25 -7.85
CA PRO A 62 1.99 -16.83 -7.58
C PRO A 62 2.06 -16.13 -8.93
N LEU A 63 1.00 -15.42 -9.30
CA LEU A 63 1.05 -14.52 -10.43
C LEU A 63 2.00 -13.41 -9.98
N GLU A 64 3.17 -13.36 -10.59
CA GLU A 64 4.10 -12.26 -10.46
C GLU A 64 3.47 -10.97 -11.03
N SER A 65 2.43 -10.45 -10.39
CA SER A 65 2.00 -9.06 -10.56
C SER A 65 2.89 -8.20 -9.67
N ARG A 66 4.20 -8.25 -9.95
CA ARG A 66 5.24 -7.41 -9.36
C ARG A 66 5.23 -6.02 -9.99
N THR A 67 4.07 -5.38 -10.04
CA THR A 67 3.91 -4.01 -10.53
C THR A 67 2.73 -3.32 -9.84
N SER A 68 2.87 -2.96 -8.57
CA SER A 68 2.15 -1.81 -8.01
C SER A 68 2.79 -1.32 -6.72
N CYS A 69 3.33 -0.10 -6.75
CA CYS A 69 3.71 0.73 -5.60
C CYS A 69 4.89 0.28 -4.75
N LYS A 70 6.05 -0.04 -5.35
CA LYS A 70 7.32 -0.02 -4.60
C LYS A 70 8.28 1.00 -5.21
N GLU A 71 7.96 2.28 -5.07
CA GLU A 71 8.94 3.36 -5.25
C GLU A 71 8.97 4.24 -4.00
N GLU A 72 10.06 4.05 -3.26
CA GLU A 72 10.73 4.95 -2.31
C GLU A 72 9.99 5.57 -1.11
N TRP A 73 9.90 4.78 -0.02
CA TRP A 73 10.08 5.31 1.34
C TRP A 73 11.00 4.42 2.17
N ARG A 74 12.31 4.40 1.84
CA ARG A 74 13.36 3.98 2.80
C ARG A 74 14.57 4.91 2.76
N ILE A 75 14.59 5.75 3.78
CA ILE A 75 15.73 6.34 4.51
C ILE A 75 17.06 5.61 4.31
N GLY A 76 18.14 6.37 4.05
CA GLY A 76 19.46 6.08 4.61
C GLY A 76 20.63 5.94 3.62
N ARG A 77 21.32 7.05 3.38
CA ARG A 77 22.77 7.21 3.08
C ARG A 77 23.54 5.98 2.57
N SER A 78 23.88 6.00 1.29
CA SER A 78 25.17 5.51 0.79
C SER A 78 25.52 6.25 -0.52
N SER A 79 26.35 7.28 -0.41
CA SER A 79 27.20 7.71 -1.53
C SER A 79 28.59 7.10 -1.25
N PRO A 80 29.30 6.55 -2.25
CA PRO A 80 29.91 7.45 -3.23
C PRO A 80 30.09 6.93 -4.69
N SER A 81 30.20 7.95 -5.56
CA SER A 81 31.15 8.12 -6.69
C SER A 81 30.75 7.78 -8.15
N LYS A 82 31.09 8.77 -9.01
CA LYS A 82 31.23 8.84 -10.49
C LYS A 82 29.93 9.20 -11.26
N ASN A 83 29.87 10.18 -12.17
CA ASN A 83 30.81 11.14 -12.76
C ASN A 83 29.95 12.32 -13.26
N TYR A 84 30.25 13.58 -12.92
CA TYR A 84 29.70 14.73 -13.64
C TYR A 84 30.74 15.25 -14.62
N ASN A 85 30.38 15.35 -15.90
CA ASN A 85 31.16 16.07 -16.89
C ASN A 85 31.02 17.57 -16.58
N MET A 86 32.12 18.22 -16.18
CA MET A 86 32.20 19.67 -16.08
C MET A 86 32.07 20.27 -17.48
N MET A 87 31.09 21.15 -17.67
CA MET A 87 31.07 22.07 -18.82
C MET A 87 32.06 23.19 -18.53
N THR A 88 33.16 23.23 -19.28
CA THR A 88 34.12 24.33 -19.24
C THR A 88 33.50 25.53 -19.95
N VAL A 89 33.31 26.64 -19.24
CA VAL A 89 33.10 27.96 -19.87
C VAL A 89 34.48 28.58 -20.10
N SER A 90 34.81 28.81 -21.36
CA SER A 90 35.99 29.56 -21.78
C SER A 90 35.77 31.06 -21.58
N SER A 91 36.87 31.76 -21.34
CA SER A 91 37.03 33.17 -20.96
C SER A 91 36.33 34.21 -21.83
#